data_AF-A0A3D4T4Q1-F1
#
_entry.id   AF-A0A3D4T4Q1-F1
#
_cell.length_a   1.000
_cell.length_b   1.000
_cell.length_c   1.000
_cell.angle_alpha   90.00
_cell.angle_beta   90.00
_cell.angle_gamma   90.00
#
_symmetry.space_group_name_H-M   'P 1'
#
loop_
_entity.id
_entity.type
_entity.pdbx_description
1 polymer ?
#
loop_
_entity_poly.entity_id
_entity_poly.type
_entity_poly.pdbx_seq_one_letter_code
_entity_poly.pdbx_strand_id
1 'polypeptide(L)'
;MSDSYEKSLNRSRNYGIDILRIVSMFMVTLQHFCRQGGLAGTPDDGLSFYILTAFVVICYGAVDIFALISGYVMCDKTVKYQKLVNLWIQVFFYSVSLSVIEIFVTGTNRIIPALFPVLTRQFWYFSAYFFMFFFIPSFNTMIEKFSFTAMRRFLIIGFITLCFVSNIQKFFTSEIISIGQGYNLFWLSFCYLVGAFINKYFDVFLSVKKSTYILIGCLCMFLTFVFNTFLYNWKIPIFQSYMPKDFFMVYTS
;
A
#
# COMPACT_ATOMS: atom_id res chain seq x y z
N MET A 1 1.83 27.18 -28.27
CA MET A 1 2.22 25.84 -28.77
C MET A 1 3.68 25.49 -28.42
N SER A 2 4.51 26.45 -28.01
CA SER A 2 5.88 26.27 -27.49
C SER A 2 5.91 25.68 -26.07
N ASP A 3 5.06 26.18 -25.16
CA ASP A 3 5.17 25.86 -23.73
C ASP A 3 4.79 24.42 -23.38
N SER A 4 3.92 23.79 -24.17
CA SER A 4 3.55 22.38 -24.00
C SER A 4 4.61 21.42 -24.53
N TYR A 5 5.38 21.83 -25.55
CA TYR A 5 6.49 21.05 -26.11
C TYR A 5 7.73 21.13 -25.20
N GLU A 6 8.01 22.30 -24.62
CA GLU A 6 9.15 22.49 -23.71
C GLU A 6 8.97 21.77 -22.36
N LYS A 7 7.73 21.66 -21.87
CA LYS A 7 7.39 20.87 -20.66
C LYS A 7 7.63 19.36 -20.84
N SER A 8 7.74 18.88 -22.08
CA SER A 8 7.94 17.45 -22.39
C SER A 8 9.41 17.01 -22.41
N LEU A 9 10.34 17.95 -22.64
CA LEU A 9 11.77 17.65 -22.86
C LEU A 9 12.63 17.73 -21.59
N ASN A 10 12.14 18.31 -20.49
CA ASN A 10 12.98 18.62 -19.33
C ASN A 10 12.34 18.37 -17.95
N ARG A 11 11.58 17.28 -17.76
CA ARG A 11 11.37 16.76 -16.39
C ARG A 11 12.63 16.03 -15.95
N SER A 12 13.56 16.76 -15.34
CA SER A 12 14.69 16.18 -14.63
C SER A 12 14.19 15.09 -13.66
N ARG A 13 14.94 13.99 -13.59
CA ARG A 13 14.60 12.86 -12.71
C ARG A 13 14.59 13.34 -11.25
N ASN A 14 13.46 13.15 -10.58
CA ASN A 14 13.35 13.52 -9.16
C ASN A 14 13.94 12.40 -8.27
N TYR A 15 15.21 12.55 -7.90
CA TYR A 15 15.92 11.60 -7.04
C TYR A 15 15.25 11.42 -5.67
N GLY A 16 14.57 12.44 -5.14
CA GLY A 16 13.84 12.33 -3.87
C GLY A 16 12.70 11.30 -3.94
N ILE A 17 11.98 11.27 -5.06
CA ILE A 17 10.93 10.26 -5.29
C ILE A 17 11.54 8.86 -5.44
N ASP A 18 12.70 8.73 -6.06
CA ASP A 18 13.36 7.44 -6.20
C ASP A 18 13.92 6.92 -4.87
N ILE A 19 14.50 7.79 -4.04
CA ILE A 19 14.91 7.43 -2.67
C ILE A 19 13.68 7.00 -1.88
N LEU A 20 12.56 7.74 -1.98
CA LEU A 20 11.32 7.38 -1.29
C LEU A 20 10.79 6.00 -1.71
N ARG A 21 10.92 5.62 -2.99
CA ARG A 21 10.61 4.25 -3.46
C ARG A 21 11.49 3.20 -2.83
N ILE A 22 12.80 3.45 -2.73
CA ILE A 22 13.74 2.49 -2.14
C ILE A 22 13.44 2.32 -0.64
N VAL A 23 13.18 3.42 0.06
CA VAL A 23 12.78 3.39 1.47
C VAL A 23 11.48 2.61 1.63
N SER A 24 10.46 2.84 0.79
CA SER A 24 9.21 2.09 0.87
C SER A 24 9.38 0.60 0.54
N MET A 25 10.22 0.23 -0.44
CA MET A 25 10.58 -1.17 -0.72
C MET A 25 11.16 -1.86 0.52
N PHE A 26 12.07 -1.17 1.21
CA PHE A 26 12.70 -1.68 2.41
C PHE A 26 11.69 -1.85 3.56
N MET A 27 10.83 -0.85 3.80
CA MET A 27 9.79 -0.90 4.82
C MET A 27 8.79 -2.07 4.59
N VAL A 28 8.38 -2.31 3.34
CA VAL A 28 7.52 -3.47 2.99
C VAL A 28 8.23 -4.78 3.39
N THR A 29 9.51 -4.92 3.01
CA THR A 29 10.29 -6.13 3.30
C THR A 29 10.44 -6.35 4.80
N LEU A 30 10.74 -5.29 5.56
CA LEU A 30 10.81 -5.34 7.02
C LEU A 30 9.50 -5.74 7.67
N GLN A 31 8.37 -5.17 7.22
CA GLN A 31 7.05 -5.52 7.76
C GLN A 31 6.74 -7.00 7.57
N HIS A 32 7.01 -7.55 6.38
CA HIS A 32 6.83 -8.98 6.11
C HIS A 32 7.80 -9.84 6.94
N PHE A 33 9.06 -9.43 7.08
CA PHE A 33 10.02 -10.14 7.92
C PHE A 33 9.58 -10.20 9.38
N CYS A 34 9.18 -9.06 9.98
CA CYS A 34 8.71 -9.01 11.36
C CYS A 34 7.44 -9.83 11.59
N ARG A 35 6.51 -9.83 10.62
CA ARG A 35 5.24 -10.56 10.71
C ARG A 35 5.43 -12.07 10.55
N GLN A 36 6.22 -12.51 9.57
CA GLN A 36 6.42 -13.93 9.27
C GLN A 36 7.49 -14.58 10.13
N GLY A 37 8.42 -13.80 10.70
CA GLY A 37 9.50 -14.29 11.57
C GLY A 37 9.06 -14.66 12.99
N GLY A 38 7.76 -14.70 13.28
CA GLY A 38 7.23 -15.09 14.61
C GLY A 38 7.41 -14.06 15.71
N LEU A 39 8.04 -12.91 15.43
CA LEU A 39 8.23 -11.82 16.41
C LEU A 39 6.90 -11.22 16.87
N ALA A 40 5.84 -11.33 16.07
CA ALA A 40 4.48 -10.94 16.45
C ALA A 40 3.74 -11.99 17.31
N GLY A 41 4.31 -13.19 17.51
CA GLY A 41 3.66 -14.34 18.16
C GLY A 41 4.32 -14.80 19.46
N THR A 42 5.43 -14.19 19.89
CA THR A 42 5.99 -14.41 21.23
C THR A 42 5.20 -13.61 22.26
N PRO A 43 4.47 -14.27 23.18
CA PRO A 43 3.70 -13.60 24.22
C PRO A 43 4.65 -13.11 25.30
N ASP A 44 5.36 -12.03 24.99
CA ASP A 44 6.11 -11.28 25.98
C ASP A 44 5.43 -9.91 26.10
N ASP A 45 4.62 -9.72 27.13
CA ASP A 45 3.99 -8.43 27.46
C ASP A 45 5.03 -7.39 27.97
N GLY A 46 6.31 -7.63 27.70
CA GLY A 46 7.45 -6.80 28.09
C GLY A 46 7.80 -5.70 27.08
N LEU A 47 8.86 -4.96 27.38
CA LEU A 47 9.34 -3.82 26.58
C LEU A 47 9.58 -4.18 25.10
N SER A 48 10.01 -5.42 24.81
CA SER A 48 10.27 -5.92 23.46
C SER A 48 9.05 -5.87 22.54
N PHE A 49 7.85 -6.18 23.05
CA PHE A 49 6.61 -6.12 22.28
C PHE A 49 6.27 -4.69 21.87
N TYR A 50 6.41 -3.72 22.79
CA TYR A 50 6.13 -2.32 22.49
C TYR A 50 7.14 -1.73 21.49
N ILE A 51 8.43 -2.09 21.61
CA ILE A 51 9.46 -1.66 20.65
C ILE A 51 9.16 -2.23 19.26
N LEU A 52 8.86 -3.53 19.17
CA LEU A 52 8.53 -4.17 17.89
C LEU A 52 7.26 -3.57 17.28
N THR A 53 6.23 -3.35 18.09
CA THR A 53 4.96 -2.75 17.64
C THR A 53 5.19 -1.33 17.11
N ALA A 54 6.00 -0.51 17.80
CA ALA A 54 6.37 0.81 17.31
C ALA A 54 7.13 0.73 15.97
N PHE A 55 8.07 -0.20 15.84
CA PHE A 55 8.82 -0.40 14.61
C PHE A 55 7.93 -0.82 13.43
N VAL A 56 7.01 -1.75 13.67
CA VAL A 56 6.05 -2.23 12.66
C VAL A 56 5.09 -1.12 12.25
N VAL A 57 4.63 -0.28 13.18
CA VAL A 57 3.75 0.87 12.90
C VAL A 57 4.41 1.88 11.96
N ILE A 58 5.72 2.12 12.10
CA ILE A 58 6.47 2.97 11.17
C ILE A 58 6.40 2.40 9.75
N CYS A 59 6.41 1.07 9.61
CA CYS A 59 6.41 0.39 8.31
C CYS A 59 5.02 0.26 7.65
N TYR A 60 3.92 0.39 8.40
CA TYR A 60 2.56 0.16 7.87
C TYR A 60 2.21 1.00 6.63
N GLY A 61 2.67 2.25 6.57
CA GLY A 61 2.39 3.15 5.45
C GLY A 61 3.20 2.86 4.18
N ALA A 62 4.05 1.83 4.15
CA ALA A 62 4.98 1.61 3.05
C ALA A 62 4.28 1.39 1.70
N VAL A 63 3.22 0.57 1.68
CA VAL A 63 2.43 0.30 0.47
C VAL A 63 1.62 1.51 0.01
N ASP A 64 1.21 2.37 0.94
CA ASP A 64 0.50 3.62 0.65
C ASP A 64 1.43 4.62 -0.04
N ILE A 65 2.68 4.71 0.43
CA ILE A 65 3.73 5.53 -0.21
C ILE A 65 3.91 5.14 -1.67
N PHE A 66 3.92 3.85 -2.00
CA PHE A 66 4.00 3.38 -3.39
C PHE A 66 2.81 3.82 -4.25
N ALA A 67 1.60 3.74 -3.71
CA ALA A 67 0.39 4.16 -4.42
C ALA A 67 0.37 5.69 -4.62
N LEU A 68 0.77 6.45 -3.59
CA LEU A 68 0.94 7.90 -3.65
C LEU A 68 1.97 8.30 -4.71
N ILE A 69 3.12 7.65 -4.75
CA ILE A 69 4.15 7.90 -5.77
C ILE A 69 3.61 7.58 -7.17
N SER A 70 2.84 6.50 -7.31
CA SER A 70 2.22 6.15 -8.58
C SER A 70 1.30 7.28 -9.08
N GLY A 71 0.42 7.78 -8.21
CA GLY A 71 -0.42 8.96 -8.50
C GLY A 71 0.37 10.20 -8.85
N TYR A 72 1.35 10.54 -8.01
CA TYR A 72 2.17 11.74 -8.16
C TYR A 72 2.96 11.76 -9.47
N VAL A 73 3.47 10.61 -9.92
CA VAL A 73 4.32 10.52 -11.12
C VAL A 73 3.50 10.33 -12.40
N MET A 74 2.28 9.78 -12.31
CA MET A 74 1.47 9.38 -13.47
C MET A 74 0.30 10.32 -13.77
N CYS A 75 -0.02 11.30 -12.91
CA CYS A 75 -1.18 12.19 -13.09
C CYS A 75 -1.21 12.93 -14.44
N ASP A 76 -0.05 13.37 -14.94
CA ASP A 76 0.07 14.12 -16.19
C ASP A 76 0.53 13.26 -17.37
N LYS A 77 0.58 11.94 -17.21
CA LYS A 77 1.15 11.03 -18.20
C LYS A 77 0.06 10.19 -18.85
N THR A 78 0.25 9.90 -20.12
CA THR A 78 -0.54 8.88 -20.81
C THR A 78 -0.18 7.50 -20.29
N VAL A 79 -1.21 6.69 -20.03
CA VAL A 79 -1.05 5.33 -19.51
C VAL A 79 -0.48 4.44 -20.60
N LYS A 80 0.64 3.78 -20.30
CA LYS A 80 1.28 2.80 -21.19
C LYS A 80 1.02 1.40 -20.67
N TYR A 81 0.00 0.73 -21.21
CA TYR A 81 -0.38 -0.64 -20.81
C TYR A 81 0.73 -1.67 -21.01
N GLN A 82 1.68 -1.42 -21.93
CA GLN A 82 2.89 -2.25 -22.07
C GLN A 82 3.64 -2.43 -20.74
N LYS A 83 3.68 -1.41 -19.88
CA LYS A 83 4.33 -1.51 -18.57
C LYS A 83 3.59 -2.47 -17.64
N LEU A 84 2.26 -2.48 -17.69
CA LEU A 84 1.44 -3.39 -16.91
C LEU A 84 1.63 -4.84 -17.38
N VAL A 85 1.66 -5.06 -18.70
CA VAL A 85 1.90 -6.38 -19.28
C VAL A 85 3.30 -6.90 -18.91
N ASN A 86 4.33 -6.07 -19.03
CA ASN A 86 5.69 -6.44 -18.63
C ASN A 86 5.75 -6.81 -17.13
N LEU A 87 5.09 -6.04 -16.27
CA LEU A 87 5.01 -6.34 -14.84
C LEU A 87 4.27 -7.66 -14.59
N TRP A 88 3.17 -7.90 -15.29
CA TRP A 88 2.42 -9.15 -15.18
C TRP A 88 3.26 -10.36 -15.59
N ILE A 89 4.01 -10.27 -16.69
CA ILE A 89 4.92 -11.34 -17.13
C ILE A 89 5.98 -11.64 -16.07
N GLN A 90 6.57 -10.60 -15.46
CA GLN A 90 7.54 -10.76 -14.38
C GLN A 90 6.92 -11.48 -13.18
N VAL A 91 5.76 -11.02 -12.71
CA VAL A 91 5.08 -11.65 -11.56
C VAL A 91 4.68 -13.09 -11.87
N PHE A 92 4.14 -13.36 -13.07
CA PHE A 92 3.82 -14.70 -13.51
C PHE A 92 5.05 -15.62 -13.51
N PHE A 93 6.16 -15.14 -14.08
CA PHE A 93 7.42 -15.90 -14.11
C PHE A 93 7.90 -16.28 -12.71
N TYR A 94 7.94 -15.32 -11.78
CA TYR A 94 8.36 -15.59 -10.41
C TYR A 94 7.35 -16.45 -9.65
N SER A 95 6.05 -16.22 -9.81
CA SER A 95 5.01 -17.00 -9.14
C SER A 95 5.09 -18.47 -9.53
N VAL A 96 5.18 -18.78 -10.82
CA VAL A 96 5.28 -20.17 -11.29
C VAL A 96 6.60 -20.79 -10.87
N SER A 97 7.72 -20.10 -11.06
CA SER A 97 9.06 -20.63 -10.73
C SER A 97 9.19 -20.94 -9.24
N LEU A 98 8.72 -20.05 -8.36
CA LEU A 98 8.77 -20.27 -6.92
C LEU A 98 7.84 -21.39 -6.47
N SER A 99 6.64 -21.51 -7.06
CA SER A 99 5.74 -22.62 -6.74
C SER A 99 6.27 -23.98 -7.19
N VAL A 100 7.00 -24.03 -8.32
CA VAL A 100 7.71 -25.26 -8.73
C VAL A 100 8.80 -25.62 -7.71
N ILE A 101 9.58 -24.65 -7.25
CA ILE A 101 10.60 -24.88 -6.20
C ILE A 101 9.94 -25.34 -4.90
N GLU A 102 8.82 -24.73 -4.48
CA GLU A 102 8.07 -25.12 -3.28
C GLU A 102 7.59 -26.58 -3.35
N ILE A 103 7.16 -27.05 -4.52
CA ILE A 103 6.80 -28.47 -4.73
C ILE A 103 8.01 -29.38 -4.47
N PHE A 104 9.20 -29.03 -4.98
CA PHE A 104 10.40 -29.84 -4.77
C PHE A 104 10.90 -29.83 -3.32
N VAL A 105 10.76 -28.70 -2.62
CA VAL A 105 11.28 -28.53 -1.24
C VAL A 105 10.31 -29.09 -0.19
N THR A 106 9.00 -28.85 -0.35
CA THR A 106 7.99 -29.12 0.69
C THR A 106 6.99 -30.21 0.30
N GLY A 107 6.91 -30.59 -0.98
CA GLY A 107 5.86 -31.48 -1.51
C GLY A 107 4.50 -30.81 -1.67
N THR A 108 4.34 -29.53 -1.31
CA THR A 108 3.06 -28.82 -1.38
C THR A 108 2.76 -28.36 -2.82
N ASN A 109 1.65 -28.83 -3.40
CA ASN A 109 1.26 -28.44 -4.76
C ASN A 109 0.27 -27.27 -4.77
N ARG A 110 0.76 -26.09 -5.15
CA ARG A 110 -0.03 -24.86 -5.36
C ARG A 110 0.14 -24.28 -6.76
N ILE A 111 0.37 -25.14 -7.76
CA ILE A 111 0.65 -24.68 -9.13
C ILE A 111 -0.54 -23.95 -9.77
N ILE A 112 -1.78 -24.37 -9.48
CA ILE A 112 -2.99 -23.77 -10.07
C ILE A 112 -3.13 -22.29 -9.64
N PRO A 113 -3.09 -21.93 -8.35
CA PRO A 113 -3.03 -20.53 -7.91
C PRO A 113 -1.89 -19.73 -8.57
N ALA A 114 -0.70 -20.32 -8.71
CA ALA A 114 0.47 -19.63 -9.26
C ALA A 114 0.37 -19.29 -10.76
N LEU A 115 -0.48 -19.99 -11.52
CA LEU A 115 -0.78 -19.64 -12.91
C LEU A 115 -1.65 -18.38 -13.03
N PHE A 116 -2.34 -17.99 -11.96
CA PHE A 116 -3.26 -16.85 -11.94
C PHE A 116 -2.90 -15.85 -10.82
N PRO A 117 -1.68 -15.26 -10.83
CA PRO A 117 -1.18 -14.44 -9.72
C PRO A 117 -2.01 -13.18 -9.42
N VAL A 118 -2.85 -12.74 -10.38
CA VAL A 118 -3.78 -11.60 -10.21
C VAL A 118 -5.09 -12.02 -9.53
N LEU A 119 -5.52 -13.27 -9.72
CA LEU A 119 -6.82 -13.75 -9.22
C LEU A 119 -6.71 -14.38 -7.82
N THR A 120 -5.49 -14.50 -7.30
CA THR A 120 -5.22 -15.02 -5.97
C THR A 120 -4.97 -13.89 -4.97
N ARG A 121 -5.19 -14.15 -3.68
CA ARG A 121 -4.86 -13.21 -2.59
C ARG A 121 -3.36 -13.19 -2.25
N GLN A 122 -2.58 -14.11 -2.81
CA GLN A 122 -1.14 -14.27 -2.58
C GLN A 122 -0.38 -12.97 -2.86
N PHE A 123 -0.72 -12.28 -3.94
CA PHE A 123 -0.12 -10.99 -4.30
C PHE A 123 -1.13 -9.85 -4.22
N TRP A 124 -1.82 -9.71 -3.08
CA TRP A 124 -2.92 -8.75 -2.89
C TRP A 124 -2.63 -7.35 -3.46
N TYR A 125 -1.41 -6.82 -3.25
CA TYR A 125 -1.03 -5.48 -3.72
C TYR A 125 -0.95 -5.45 -5.24
N PHE A 126 -0.29 -6.45 -5.84
CA PHE A 126 -0.17 -6.55 -7.29
C PHE A 126 -1.53 -6.72 -7.94
N SER A 127 -2.39 -7.59 -7.42
CA SER A 127 -3.76 -7.80 -7.92
C SER A 127 -4.57 -6.50 -7.87
N ALA A 128 -4.55 -5.81 -6.74
CA ALA A 128 -5.25 -4.54 -6.57
C ALA A 128 -4.68 -3.44 -7.49
N TYR A 129 -3.35 -3.33 -7.59
CA TYR A 129 -2.69 -2.39 -8.50
C TYR A 129 -3.01 -2.70 -9.97
N PHE A 130 -3.06 -3.98 -10.35
CA PHE A 130 -3.36 -4.41 -11.71
C PHE A 130 -4.74 -3.93 -12.15
N PHE A 131 -5.76 -4.13 -11.32
CA PHE A 131 -7.10 -3.62 -11.61
C PHE A 131 -7.17 -2.08 -11.54
N MET A 132 -6.51 -1.46 -10.55
CA MET A 132 -6.42 0.00 -10.43
C MET A 132 -5.85 0.65 -11.69
N PHE A 133 -4.88 -0.01 -12.33
CA PHE A 133 -4.18 0.51 -13.51
C PHE A 133 -5.12 0.83 -14.67
N PHE A 134 -6.21 0.06 -14.84
CA PHE A 134 -7.23 0.33 -15.85
C PHE A 134 -8.04 1.60 -15.57
N PHE A 135 -8.18 2.00 -14.31
CA PHE A 135 -8.91 3.20 -13.89
C PHE A 135 -8.05 4.47 -13.88
N ILE A 136 -6.73 4.36 -14.05
CA ILE A 136 -5.81 5.51 -14.06
C ILE A 136 -6.24 6.60 -15.06
N PRO A 137 -6.64 6.32 -16.32
CA PRO A 137 -7.09 7.36 -17.24
C PRO A 137 -8.29 8.16 -16.70
N SER A 138 -9.24 7.47 -16.08
CA SER A 138 -10.41 8.08 -15.44
C SER A 138 -10.02 8.92 -14.23
N PHE A 139 -9.10 8.42 -13.40
CA PHE A 139 -8.56 9.16 -12.25
C PHE A 139 -7.84 10.44 -12.67
N ASN A 140 -6.99 10.36 -13.71
CA ASN A 140 -6.29 11.53 -14.24
C ASN A 140 -7.29 12.57 -14.78
N THR A 141 -8.31 12.12 -15.50
CA THR A 141 -9.39 12.99 -16.00
C THR A 141 -10.15 13.66 -14.85
N MET A 142 -10.45 12.93 -13.78
CA MET A 142 -11.14 13.47 -12.60
C MET A 142 -10.29 14.55 -11.92
N ILE A 143 -9.00 14.27 -11.71
CA ILE A 143 -8.04 15.22 -11.15
C ILE A 143 -7.95 16.46 -12.02
N GLU A 144 -7.89 16.32 -13.34
CA GLU A 144 -7.80 17.43 -14.29
C GLU A 144 -9.04 18.33 -14.27
N LYS A 145 -10.24 17.73 -14.33
CA LYS A 145 -11.51 18.47 -14.44
C LYS A 145 -12.01 19.06 -13.12
N PHE A 146 -11.69 18.43 -11.99
CA PHE A 146 -12.21 18.89 -10.70
C PHE A 146 -11.50 20.17 -10.25
N SER A 147 -12.27 21.07 -9.64
CA SER A 147 -11.71 22.24 -8.94
C SER A 147 -10.99 21.80 -7.67
N PHE A 148 -10.07 22.64 -7.18
CA PHE A 148 -9.31 22.36 -5.94
C PHE A 148 -10.24 22.03 -4.77
N THR A 149 -11.27 22.87 -4.57
CA THR A 149 -12.24 22.70 -3.47
C THR A 149 -13.06 21.43 -3.61
N ALA A 150 -13.52 21.09 -4.82
CA ALA A 150 -14.29 19.88 -5.07
C ALA A 150 -13.44 18.62 -4.82
N MET A 151 -12.22 18.58 -5.37
CA MET A 151 -11.31 17.46 -5.19
C MET A 151 -10.88 17.29 -3.73
N ARG A 152 -10.57 18.41 -3.03
CA ARG A 152 -10.25 18.37 -1.59
C ARG A 152 -11.40 17.81 -0.76
N ARG A 153 -12.64 18.24 -1.02
CA ARG A 153 -13.83 17.71 -0.32
C ARG A 153 -14.01 16.22 -0.61
N PHE A 154 -13.89 15.80 -1.87
CA PHE A 154 -13.97 14.40 -2.25
C PHE A 154 -12.92 13.54 -1.50
N LEU A 155 -11.67 14.01 -1.44
CA LEU A 155 -10.61 13.29 -0.73
C LEU A 155 -10.85 13.22 0.79
N ILE A 156 -11.34 14.29 1.41
CA ILE A 156 -11.66 14.29 2.86
C ILE A 156 -12.81 13.32 3.16
N ILE A 157 -13.88 13.37 2.38
CA ILE A 157 -15.03 12.46 2.54
C ILE A 157 -14.58 11.02 2.31
N GLY A 158 -13.83 10.76 1.24
CA GLY A 158 -13.29 9.43 0.93
C GLY A 158 -12.40 8.90 2.05
N PHE A 159 -11.50 9.73 2.60
CA PHE A 159 -10.66 9.35 3.73
C PHE A 159 -11.49 8.96 4.95
N ILE A 160 -12.46 9.80 5.35
CA ILE A 160 -13.33 9.54 6.50
C ILE A 160 -14.11 8.25 6.28
N THR A 161 -14.74 8.07 5.12
CA THR A 161 -15.53 6.87 4.82
C THR A 161 -14.67 5.61 4.83
N LEU A 162 -13.52 5.61 4.15
CA LEU A 162 -12.66 4.42 4.08
C LEU A 162 -12.04 4.07 5.43
N CYS A 163 -11.60 5.06 6.20
CA CYS A 163 -11.07 4.86 7.55
C CYS A 163 -12.15 4.39 8.52
N PHE A 164 -13.34 5.00 8.48
CA PHE A 164 -14.46 4.65 9.35
C PHE A 164 -14.91 3.21 9.09
N VAL A 165 -15.17 2.86 7.82
CA VAL A 165 -15.61 1.51 7.44
C VAL A 165 -14.55 0.47 7.82
N SER A 166 -13.27 0.72 7.51
CA SER A 166 -12.20 -0.25 7.80
C SER A 166 -11.95 -0.47 9.29
N ASN A 167 -12.11 0.55 10.14
CA ASN A 167 -11.89 0.41 11.59
C ASN A 167 -13.13 -0.11 12.32
N ILE A 168 -14.33 0.28 11.90
CA ILE A 168 -15.57 -0.25 12.49
C ILE A 168 -15.71 -1.73 12.20
N GLN A 169 -15.38 -2.18 10.99
CA GLN A 169 -15.45 -3.59 10.62
C GLN A 169 -14.65 -4.51 11.55
N LYS A 170 -13.59 -4.01 12.22
CA LYS A 170 -12.82 -4.79 13.21
C LYS A 170 -13.62 -5.21 14.44
N PHE A 171 -14.72 -4.52 14.74
CA PHE A 171 -15.61 -4.82 15.86
C PHE A 171 -16.78 -5.74 15.49
N PHE A 172 -16.94 -6.07 14.21
CA PHE A 172 -17.99 -6.97 13.72
C PHE A 172 -17.38 -8.30 13.27
N THR A 173 -18.07 -9.41 13.57
CA THR A 173 -17.62 -10.76 13.21
C THR A 173 -17.81 -11.11 11.73
N SER A 174 -18.56 -10.29 10.99
CA SER A 174 -18.81 -10.48 9.55
C SER A 174 -18.22 -9.33 8.74
N GLU A 175 -17.66 -9.64 7.57
CA GLU A 175 -17.24 -8.62 6.62
C GLU A 175 -18.50 -7.94 6.02
N ILE A 176 -18.89 -6.79 6.58
CA ILE A 176 -20.02 -5.99 6.05
C ILE A 176 -19.76 -5.61 4.59
N ILE A 177 -18.51 -5.28 4.28
CA ILE A 177 -17.98 -5.08 2.93
C ILE A 177 -16.62 -5.78 2.91
N SER A 178 -16.28 -6.52 1.86
CA SER A 178 -14.98 -7.21 1.76
C SER A 178 -13.84 -6.22 1.45
N ILE A 179 -13.62 -5.28 2.37
CA ILE A 179 -12.63 -4.20 2.29
C ILE A 179 -11.24 -4.68 2.73
N GLY A 180 -11.06 -5.96 3.04
CA GLY A 180 -9.74 -6.55 3.28
C GLY A 180 -8.92 -5.81 4.35
N GLN A 181 -9.61 -5.26 5.36
CA GLN A 181 -9.03 -4.47 6.45
C GLN A 181 -8.17 -3.26 5.99
N GLY A 182 -8.49 -2.69 4.82
CA GLY A 182 -7.78 -1.55 4.23
C GLY A 182 -6.85 -1.93 3.07
N TYR A 183 -6.52 -3.20 2.90
CA TYR A 183 -5.69 -3.71 1.81
C TYR A 183 -6.53 -4.07 0.58
N ASN A 184 -7.08 -3.06 -0.09
CA ASN A 184 -7.98 -3.26 -1.22
C ASN A 184 -7.76 -2.25 -2.36
N LEU A 185 -8.41 -2.54 -3.48
CA LEU A 185 -8.41 -1.71 -4.69
C LEU A 185 -8.84 -0.25 -4.43
N PHE A 186 -9.89 -0.05 -3.62
CA PHE A 186 -10.43 1.28 -3.33
C PHE A 186 -9.46 2.15 -2.54
N TRP A 187 -8.76 1.57 -1.55
CA TRP A 187 -7.75 2.27 -0.78
C TRP A 187 -6.54 2.63 -1.65
N LEU A 188 -6.04 1.70 -2.45
CA LEU A 188 -4.94 2.01 -3.40
C LEU A 188 -5.35 3.10 -4.40
N SER A 189 -6.59 3.04 -4.91
CA SER A 189 -7.15 4.06 -5.80
C SER A 189 -7.23 5.42 -5.10
N PHE A 190 -7.63 5.43 -3.82
CA PHE A 190 -7.66 6.64 -3.00
C PHE A 190 -6.24 7.23 -2.83
N CYS A 191 -5.25 6.42 -2.46
CA CYS A 191 -3.85 6.86 -2.35
C CYS A 191 -3.31 7.37 -3.69
N TYR A 192 -3.64 6.72 -4.81
CA TYR A 192 -3.30 7.23 -6.14
C TYR A 192 -3.86 8.63 -6.36
N LEU A 193 -5.14 8.85 -6.06
CA LEU A 193 -5.79 10.16 -6.22
C LEU A 193 -5.19 11.24 -5.31
N VAL A 194 -4.84 10.91 -4.07
CA VAL A 194 -4.13 11.83 -3.16
C VAL A 194 -2.77 12.20 -3.75
N GLY A 195 -2.01 11.23 -4.25
CA GLY A 195 -0.71 11.47 -4.87
C GLY A 195 -0.80 12.39 -6.10
N ALA A 196 -1.79 12.13 -6.96
CA ALA A 196 -2.09 12.96 -8.12
C ALA A 196 -2.53 14.38 -7.73
N PHE A 197 -3.34 14.52 -6.67
CA PHE A 197 -3.77 15.81 -6.13
C PHE A 197 -2.60 16.62 -5.57
N ILE A 198 -1.66 15.98 -4.85
CA ILE A 198 -0.44 16.62 -4.36
C ILE A 198 0.41 17.13 -5.53
N ASN A 199 0.52 16.37 -6.62
CA ASN A 199 1.27 16.81 -7.79
C ASN A 199 0.60 18.02 -8.47
N LYS A 200 -0.71 17.95 -8.72
CA LYS A 200 -1.46 19.01 -9.41
C LYS A 200 -1.43 20.35 -8.64
N TYR A 201 -1.44 20.30 -7.31
CA TYR A 201 -1.47 21.50 -6.46
C TYR A 201 -0.18 21.67 -5.64
N PHE A 202 0.95 21.25 -6.20
CA PHE A 202 2.24 21.18 -5.51
C PHE A 202 2.66 22.49 -4.82
N ASP A 203 2.41 23.64 -5.45
CA ASP A 203 2.74 24.96 -4.90
C ASP A 203 2.03 25.25 -3.57
N VAL A 204 0.79 24.79 -3.41
CA VAL A 204 0.03 24.92 -2.16
C VAL A 204 0.68 24.10 -1.06
N PHE A 205 1.16 22.89 -1.37
CA PHE A 205 1.84 22.04 -0.40
C PHE A 205 3.26 22.52 -0.07
N LEU A 206 3.95 23.17 -1.02
CA LEU A 206 5.24 23.81 -0.76
C LEU A 206 5.15 25.01 0.20
N SER A 207 4.00 25.69 0.24
CA SER A 207 3.79 26.83 1.14
C SER A 207 3.76 26.45 2.62
N VAL A 208 3.54 25.17 2.93
CA VAL A 208 3.48 24.65 4.29
C VAL A 208 4.88 24.27 4.77
N LYS A 209 5.18 24.56 6.04
CA LYS A 209 6.47 24.22 6.65
C LYS A 209 6.69 22.70 6.67
N LYS A 210 7.89 22.25 6.30
CA LYS A 210 8.28 20.82 6.32
C LYS A 210 8.06 20.16 7.70
N SER A 211 8.31 20.90 8.79
CA SER A 211 8.10 20.42 10.15
C SER A 211 6.64 20.07 10.44
N THR A 212 5.68 20.71 9.78
CA THR A 212 4.25 20.40 9.92
C THR A 212 3.95 19.01 9.38
N TYR A 213 4.50 18.64 8.21
CA TYR A 213 4.32 17.30 7.66
C TYR A 213 4.95 16.21 8.53
N ILE A 214 6.16 16.48 9.06
CA ILE A 214 6.83 15.56 9.99
C ILE A 214 6.00 15.39 11.27
N LEU A 215 5.50 16.49 11.84
CA LEU A 215 4.66 16.45 13.04
C LEU A 215 3.38 15.64 12.82
N ILE A 216 2.68 15.87 11.70
CA ILE A 216 1.47 15.11 11.35
C ILE A 216 1.80 13.64 11.20
N GLY A 217 2.88 13.28 10.48
CA GLY A 217 3.32 11.90 10.32
C GLY A 217 3.61 11.22 11.66
N CYS A 218 4.39 11.88 12.53
CA CYS A 218 4.70 11.39 13.87
C CYS A 218 3.44 11.22 14.72
N LEU A 219 2.50 12.17 14.67
CA LEU A 219 1.24 12.08 15.38
C LEU A 219 0.38 10.92 14.88
N CYS A 220 0.27 10.72 13.57
CA CYS A 220 -0.46 9.58 13.00
C CYS A 220 0.15 8.24 13.40
N MET A 221 1.49 8.12 13.37
CA MET A 221 2.19 6.91 13.82
C MET A 221 1.95 6.66 15.32
N PHE A 222 2.06 7.71 16.15
CA PHE A 222 1.80 7.60 17.58
C PHE A 222 0.37 7.17 17.89
N LEU A 223 -0.63 7.80 17.25
CA LEU A 223 -2.04 7.42 17.42
C LEU A 223 -2.29 5.97 16.99
N THR A 224 -1.66 5.53 15.89
CA THR A 224 -1.76 4.14 15.41
C THR A 224 -1.13 3.17 16.39
N PHE A 225 0.00 3.52 16.99
CA PHE A 225 0.66 2.72 18.03
C PHE A 225 -0.21 2.57 19.29
N VAL A 226 -0.76 3.68 19.79
CA VAL A 226 -1.66 3.68 20.95
C VAL A 226 -2.91 2.85 20.67
N PHE A 227 -3.52 3.01 19.49
CA PHE A 227 -4.71 2.27 19.12
C PHE A 227 -4.44 0.75 19.02
N ASN A 228 -3.34 0.33 18.40
CA ASN A 228 -2.97 -1.10 18.37
C ASN A 228 -2.69 -1.64 19.77
N THR A 229 -2.01 -0.88 20.62
CA THR A 229 -1.76 -1.30 22.01
C THR A 229 -3.07 -1.47 22.79
N PHE A 230 -4.01 -0.55 22.61
CA PHE A 230 -5.34 -0.63 23.20
C PHE A 230 -6.11 -1.88 22.76
N LEU A 231 -6.14 -2.15 21.45
CA LEU A 231 -6.79 -3.35 20.90
C LEU A 231 -6.17 -4.65 21.44
N TYR A 232 -4.85 -4.69 21.61
CA TYR A 232 -4.11 -5.85 22.10
C TYR A 232 -4.48 -6.13 23.56
N ASN A 233 -4.46 -5.10 24.41
CA ASN A 233 -4.82 -5.20 25.83
C ASN A 233 -6.27 -5.66 26.02
N TRP A 234 -7.17 -5.30 25.10
CA TRP A 234 -8.56 -5.73 25.11
C TRP A 234 -8.81 -7.09 24.45
N LYS A 235 -7.75 -7.80 24.04
CA LYS A 235 -7.81 -9.09 23.33
C LYS A 235 -8.70 -9.06 22.09
N ILE A 236 -8.89 -7.88 21.51
CA ILE A 236 -9.55 -7.72 20.22
C ILE A 236 -8.55 -8.21 19.18
N PRO A 237 -8.91 -9.15 18.30
CA PRO A 237 -7.97 -9.74 17.37
C PRO A 237 -7.39 -8.67 16.44
N ILE A 238 -6.14 -8.27 16.69
CA ILE A 238 -5.33 -7.52 15.75
C ILE A 238 -4.65 -8.55 14.86
N PHE A 239 -5.27 -8.90 13.73
CA PHE A 239 -4.67 -9.79 12.74
C PHE A 239 -4.03 -11.06 13.34
N GLN A 240 -4.84 -11.97 13.88
CA GLN A 240 -4.37 -13.34 14.11
C GLN A 240 -4.09 -14.01 12.76
N SER A 241 -2.84 -13.96 12.29
CA SER A 241 -2.32 -15.04 11.46
C SER A 241 -1.61 -16.00 12.40
N TYR A 242 -2.30 -17.08 12.75
CA TYR A 242 -1.69 -18.32 13.22
C TYR A 242 -0.43 -18.58 12.41
N MET A 243 0.72 -18.78 13.07
CA MET A 243 1.97 -19.23 12.44
C MET A 243 1.75 -20.63 11.86
N PRO A 244 1.76 -20.82 10.53
CA PRO A 244 2.05 -22.14 9.96
C PRO A 244 3.50 -22.50 10.30
N LYS A 245 3.75 -23.80 10.52
CA LYS A 245 5.03 -24.31 11.02
C LYS A 245 6.22 -24.15 10.06
N ASP A 246 5.99 -23.76 8.81
CA ASP A 246 7.02 -23.70 7.77
C ASP A 246 7.15 -22.30 7.16
N PHE A 247 8.30 -21.66 7.38
CA PHE A 247 8.66 -20.33 6.88
C PHE A 247 8.45 -20.18 5.36
N PHE A 248 8.72 -21.23 4.58
CA PHE A 248 8.51 -21.23 3.13
C PHE A 248 7.03 -21.16 2.75
N MET A 249 6.16 -21.95 3.40
CA MET A 249 4.74 -22.01 3.09
C MET A 249 4.02 -20.69 3.36
N VAL A 250 4.56 -19.89 4.27
CA VAL A 250 4.05 -18.61 4.75
C VAL A 250 4.37 -17.45 3.81
N TYR A 251 5.48 -17.53 3.10
CA TYR A 251 5.91 -16.51 2.15
C TYR A 251 5.31 -16.72 0.76
N THR A 252 4.88 -17.94 0.45
CA THR A 252 4.26 -18.34 -0.83
C THR A 252 2.73 -18.52 -0.75
N SER A 253 2.09 -18.47 0.43
CA SER A 253 0.62 -18.47 0.59
C SER A 253 0.03 -17.07 0.68
#